data_AF-A0A662A5K4-F1
#
_entry.id   AF-A0A662A5K4-F1
#
_cell.length_a   1.000
_cell.length_b   1.000
_cell.length_c   1.000
_cell.angle_alpha   90.00
_cell.angle_beta   90.00
_cell.angle_gamma   90.00
#
_symmetry.space_group_name_H-M   'P 1'
#
loop_
_entity.id
_entity.type
_entity.pdbx_description
1 polymer ?
#
loop_
_entity_poly.entity_id
_entity_poly.type
_entity_poly.pdbx_seq_one_letter_code
_entity_poly.pdbx_strand_id
1 'polypeptide(L)'
;MQNIPLAEILRPKALDDYTGQEHLVGKGAILRQAIEGGNIPSMIFWGPPGVGKTTLAFIISQMLNRPFFTLSAISSGVKDVRKV
;
A
#
# COMPACT_ATOMS: atom_id res chain seq x y z
N MET A 1 14.73 -8.33 21.56
CA MET A 1 14.27 -8.51 20.17
C MET A 1 12.97 -7.74 20.01
N GLN A 2 12.86 -6.89 18.99
CA GLN A 2 11.67 -6.05 18.78
C GLN A 2 10.49 -6.96 18.39
N ASN A 3 9.39 -6.88 19.12
CA ASN A 3 8.24 -7.78 18.94
C ASN A 3 7.42 -7.28 17.75
N ILE A 4 7.77 -7.71 16.54
CA ILE A 4 7.09 -7.31 15.31
C ILE A 4 5.76 -8.07 15.22
N PRO A 5 4.62 -7.39 15.01
CA PRO A 5 3.32 -8.07 14.88
C PRO A 5 3.30 -9.05 13.71
N LEU A 6 2.64 -10.20 13.89
CA LEU A 6 2.49 -11.23 12.84
C LEU A 6 1.92 -10.66 11.53
N ALA A 7 0.97 -9.73 11.63
CA ALA A 7 0.37 -9.09 10.46
C ALA A 7 1.38 -8.29 9.62
N GLU A 8 2.43 -7.76 10.24
CA GLU A 8 3.51 -7.07 9.52
C GLU A 8 4.46 -8.08 8.87
N ILE A 9 4.73 -9.21 9.55
CA ILE A 9 5.57 -10.30 9.04
C ILE A 9 4.93 -10.96 7.81
N LEU A 10 3.62 -11.21 7.88
CA LEU A 10 2.84 -11.87 6.82
C LEU A 10 2.40 -10.92 5.70
N ARG A 11 2.76 -9.63 5.75
CA ARG A 11 2.32 -8.68 4.74
C ARG A 11 2.87 -9.09 3.36
N PRO A 12 1.99 -9.26 2.35
CA PRO A 12 2.39 -9.53 0.97
C PRO A 12 3.38 -8.48 0.44
N LYS A 13 4.35 -8.92 -0.38
CA LYS A 13 5.41 -8.07 -0.95
C LYS A 13 5.27 -7.85 -2.45
N ALA A 14 4.51 -8.70 -3.14
CA ALA A 14 4.18 -8.56 -4.55
C ALA A 14 2.66 -8.58 -4.77
N LEU A 15 2.21 -8.06 -5.92
CA LEU A 15 0.79 -8.10 -6.30
C LEU A 15 0.28 -9.54 -6.46
N ASP A 16 1.15 -10.48 -6.86
CA ASP A 16 0.77 -11.88 -7.02
C ASP A 16 0.53 -12.60 -5.68
N ASP A 17 1.05 -12.06 -4.58
CA ASP A 17 0.80 -12.54 -3.21
C ASP A 17 -0.42 -11.84 -2.57
N TYR A 18 -0.96 -10.81 -3.22
CA TYR A 18 -2.07 -10.03 -2.68
C TYR A 18 -3.39 -10.76 -2.90
N THR A 19 -4.00 -11.21 -1.80
CA THR A 19 -5.24 -11.98 -1.86
C THR A 19 -6.48 -11.07 -1.93
N GLY A 20 -7.34 -11.32 -2.92
CA GLY A 20 -8.58 -10.57 -3.14
C GLY A 20 -8.37 -9.30 -3.98
N GLN A 21 -9.46 -8.54 -4.16
CA GLN A 21 -9.49 -7.35 -5.02
C GLN A 21 -9.01 -7.60 -6.47
N GLU A 22 -9.27 -8.79 -7.03
CA GLU A 22 -8.85 -9.19 -8.38
C GLU A 22 -9.35 -8.23 -9.47
N HIS A 23 -10.51 -7.61 -9.25
CA HIS A 23 -11.05 -6.58 -10.15
C HIS A 23 -10.20 -5.29 -10.19
N LEU A 24 -9.35 -5.05 -9.19
CA LEU A 24 -8.41 -3.92 -9.14
C LEU A 24 -6.98 -4.34 -9.52
N VAL A 25 -6.50 -5.44 -8.94
CA VAL A 25 -5.07 -5.84 -9.03
C VAL A 25 -4.83 -7.19 -9.69
N GLY A 26 -5.89 -7.81 -10.23
CA GLY A 26 -5.77 -9.01 -11.04
C GLY A 26 -5.10 -8.72 -12.38
N LYS A 27 -4.73 -9.79 -13.09
CA LYS A 27 -4.12 -9.68 -14.43
C LYS A 27 -5.04 -8.90 -15.37
N GLY A 28 -4.50 -7.89 -16.03
CA GLY A 28 -5.24 -7.03 -16.96
C GLY A 28 -6.14 -5.97 -16.30
N ALA A 29 -6.21 -5.91 -14.97
CA ALA A 29 -6.93 -4.85 -14.28
C ALA A 29 -6.20 -3.50 -14.41
N ILE A 30 -6.97 -2.42 -14.48
CA ILE A 30 -6.46 -1.07 -14.79
C ILE A 30 -5.39 -0.63 -13.79
N LEU A 31 -5.60 -0.86 -12.49
CA LEU A 31 -4.63 -0.46 -11.47
C LEU A 31 -3.35 -1.30 -11.56
N ARG A 32 -3.44 -2.61 -11.83
CA ARG A 32 -2.24 -3.44 -12.07
C ARG A 32 -1.44 -2.93 -13.27
N GLN A 33 -2.10 -2.63 -14.39
CA GLN A 33 -1.42 -2.09 -15.57
C GLN A 33 -0.75 -0.73 -15.28
N ALA A 34 -1.39 0.15 -14.51
CA ALA A 34 -0.80 1.43 -14.12
C ALA A 34 0.43 1.25 -13.21
N ILE A 35 0.39 0.30 -12.27
CA ILE A 35 1.52 -0.04 -11.39
C ILE A 35 2.67 -0.63 -12.20
N GLU A 36 2.40 -1.63 -13.05
CA GLU A 36 3.41 -2.27 -13.90
C GLU A 36 4.02 -1.29 -14.92
N GLY A 37 3.22 -0.32 -15.39
CA GLY A 37 3.67 0.74 -16.29
C GLY A 37 4.39 1.91 -15.61
N GLY A 38 4.56 1.91 -14.28
CA GLY A 38 5.29 2.96 -13.55
C GLY A 38 4.54 4.29 -13.35
N ASN A 39 3.35 4.44 -13.94
CA ASN A 39 2.59 5.67 -14.01
C ASN A 39 1.34 5.60 -13.13
N ILE A 40 1.53 5.82 -11.83
CA ILE A 40 0.43 5.81 -10.86
C ILE A 40 -0.06 7.22 -10.53
N PRO A 41 -1.38 7.50 -10.60
CA PRO A 41 -1.94 8.79 -10.20
C PRO A 41 -2.03 8.91 -8.67
N SER A 42 -2.30 10.12 -8.20
CA SER A 42 -2.78 10.33 -6.83
C SER A 42 -4.10 9.60 -6.61
N MET A 43 -4.23 8.90 -5.49
CA MET A 43 -5.35 7.97 -5.29
C MET A 43 -5.72 7.84 -3.81
N ILE A 44 -6.99 7.52 -3.55
CA ILE A 44 -7.52 7.24 -2.21
C ILE A 44 -8.02 5.80 -2.20
N PHE A 45 -7.50 4.98 -1.28
CA PHE A 45 -8.04 3.65 -1.02
C PHE A 45 -9.19 3.73 -0.01
N TRP A 46 -10.38 3.28 -0.40
CA TRP A 46 -11.56 3.27 0.46
C TRP A 46 -12.07 1.85 0.68
N GLY A 47 -12.46 1.53 1.92
CA GLY A 47 -12.98 0.22 2.30
C GLY A 47 -12.85 -0.06 3.80
N PRO A 48 -13.50 -1.11 4.31
CA PRO A 48 -13.51 -1.45 5.73
C PRO A 48 -12.12 -1.81 6.28
N PRO A 49 -11.91 -1.84 7.60
CA PRO A 49 -10.63 -2.25 8.18
C PRO A 49 -10.25 -3.68 7.74
N GLY A 50 -8.95 -3.93 7.55
CA GLY A 50 -8.45 -5.26 7.19
C GLY A 50 -8.46 -5.65 5.71
N VAL A 51 -9.06 -4.86 4.79
CA VAL A 51 -9.13 -5.20 3.35
C VAL A 51 -7.85 -4.98 2.54
N GLY A 52 -6.72 -4.73 3.20
CA GLY A 52 -5.41 -4.63 2.54
C GLY A 52 -5.01 -3.26 1.99
N LYS A 53 -5.73 -2.17 2.30
CA LYS A 53 -5.42 -0.80 1.82
C LYS A 53 -3.95 -0.38 2.01
N THR A 54 -3.46 -0.47 3.26
CA THR A 54 -2.07 -0.11 3.60
C THR A 54 -1.07 -1.07 2.97
N THR A 55 -1.44 -2.35 2.85
CA THR A 55 -0.62 -3.38 2.21
C THR A 55 -0.46 -3.10 0.71
N LEU A 56 -1.54 -2.73 0.02
CA LEU A 56 -1.48 -2.39 -1.40
C LEU A 56 -0.62 -1.15 -1.64
N ALA A 57 -0.79 -0.10 -0.82
CA ALA A 57 0.07 1.08 -0.88
C ALA A 57 1.56 0.73 -0.68
N PHE A 58 1.85 -0.16 0.26
CA PHE A 58 3.21 -0.65 0.52
C PHE A 58 3.78 -1.41 -0.69
N ILE A 59 3.04 -2.37 -1.26
CA ILE A 59 3.48 -3.14 -2.45
C ILE A 59 3.78 -2.20 -3.61
N ILE A 60 2.90 -1.23 -3.88
CA ILE A 60 3.10 -0.22 -4.94
C ILE A 60 4.41 0.53 -4.73
N SER A 61 4.70 0.97 -3.50
CA SER A 61 5.94 1.69 -3.20
C SER A 61 7.18 0.83 -3.47
N GLN A 62 7.14 -0.46 -3.14
CA GLN A 62 8.24 -1.39 -3.37
C GLN A 62 8.45 -1.65 -4.86
N MET A 63 7.38 -1.93 -5.60
CA MET A 63 7.43 -2.19 -7.04
C MET A 63 7.94 -0.98 -7.83
N LEU A 64 7.55 0.23 -7.41
CA LEU A 64 7.93 1.47 -8.08
C LEU A 64 9.21 2.10 -7.51
N ASN A 65 9.86 1.44 -6.54
CA ASN A 65 11.02 1.95 -5.80
C ASN A 65 10.83 3.40 -5.32
N ARG A 66 9.69 3.67 -4.67
CA ARG A 66 9.33 4.99 -4.15
C ARG A 66 9.39 5.03 -2.62
N PRO A 67 9.74 6.19 -2.02
CA PRO A 67 9.63 6.38 -0.58
C PRO A 67 8.21 6.09 -0.08
N PHE A 68 8.11 5.42 1.07
CA PHE A 68 6.83 5.09 1.71
C PHE A 68 6.77 5.70 3.10
N PHE A 69 5.83 6.61 3.30
CA PHE A 69 5.60 7.28 4.58
C PHE A 69 4.20 6.94 5.09
N THR A 70 4.11 6.53 6.35
CA THR A 70 2.82 6.28 7.00
C THR A 70 2.53 7.40 7.98
N LEU A 71 1.49 8.18 7.69
CA LEU A 71 0.96 9.22 8.58
C LEU A 71 -0.44 8.81 9.01
N SER A 72 -0.72 8.89 10.30
CA SER A 72 -2.03 8.56 10.86
C SER A 72 -2.74 9.85 11.24
N ALA A 73 -3.92 10.11 10.67
CA ALA A 73 -4.70 11.29 10.99
C ALA A 73 -5.08 11.41 12.48
N ILE A 74 -5.02 10.30 13.24
CA ILE A 74 -5.34 10.27 14.67
C ILE A 74 -4.15 10.74 15.52
N SER A 75 -2.92 10.45 15.08
CA SER A 75 -1.70 10.66 15.89
C SER A 75 -0.69 11.62 15.26
N SER A 76 -0.86 12.00 14.00
CA SER A 76 0.06 12.87 13.25
C SER A 76 -0.43 14.30 13.23
N GLY A 77 0.45 15.24 13.54
CA GLY A 77 0.18 16.68 13.46
C GLY A 77 0.88 17.37 12.28
N VAL A 78 0.69 18.68 12.18
CA VAL A 78 1.30 19.52 11.10
C VAL A 78 2.83 19.40 11.07
N LYS A 79 3.48 19.21 12.22
CA LYS A 79 4.93 19.03 12.29
C LYS A 79 5.40 17.74 11.62
N ASP A 80 4.62 16.66 11.70
CA ASP A 80 4.99 15.36 11.13
C ASP A 80 4.81 15.38 9.60
N VAL A 81 3.75 16.03 9.12
CA VAL A 81 3.50 16.24 7.68
C VAL A 81 4.60 17.07 7.01
N ARG A 82 5.22 18.03 7.74
CA ARG A 82 6.31 18.86 7.19
C ARG A 82 7.68 18.16 7.15
N LYS A 83 7.83 17.02 7.82
CA LYS A 83 9.10 16.28 7.89
C LYS A 83 9.25 15.23 6.79
N VAL A 84 8.17 14.93 6.07
CA VAL A 84 8.13 13.96 4.97
C VAL A 84 8.31 14.63 3.63
#